data_AF-Q9BJF7-F1
#
_entry.id   AF-Q9BJF7-F1
#
_cell.length_a   1.000
_cell.length_b   1.000
_cell.length_c   1.000
_cell.angle_alpha   90.00
_cell.angle_beta   90.00
_cell.angle_gamma   90.00
#
_symmetry.space_group_name_H-M   'P 1'
#
loop_
_entity.id
_entity.type
_entity.pdbx_description
1 polymer ?
#
loop_
_entity_poly.entity_id
_entity_poly.type
_entity_poly.pdbx_seq_one_letter_code
_entity_poly.pdbx_strand_id
1 'polypeptide(L)' 'RRHICDKNLEAINVHNTKNSNDLLGNILVTAKYEGESIVKNHPNRGSSEVCIAL' A
#
# COMPACT_ATOMS: atom_id res chain seq x y z
N ARG A 1 -7.60 6.71 9.09
CA ARG A 1 -7.27 6.02 7.81
C ARG A 1 -8.43 6.19 6.83
N ARG A 2 -8.53 7.33 6.14
CA ARG A 2 -9.57 7.60 5.13
C ARG A 2 -9.03 7.64 3.69
N HIS A 3 -7.70 7.71 3.54
CA HIS A 3 -7.01 7.92 2.27
C HIS A 3 -5.88 6.91 2.13
N ILE A 4 -6.20 5.63 2.33
CA ILE A 4 -5.24 4.54 2.10
C ILE A 4 -5.11 4.31 0.58
N CYS A 5 -3.94 3.92 0.10
CA CYS A 5 -3.66 3.71 -1.32
C CYS A 5 -4.10 2.31 -1.79
N ASP A 6 -5.39 1.96 -1.64
CA ASP A 6 -5.94 0.62 -1.88
C ASP A 6 -6.68 0.44 -3.22
N LYS A 7 -6.66 1.44 -4.11
CA LYS A 7 -7.35 1.39 -5.42
C LYS A 7 -7.02 0.14 -6.25
N ASN A 8 -5.82 -0.40 -6.14
CA ASN A 8 -5.46 -1.64 -6.86
C ASN A 8 -6.19 -2.87 -6.28
N LEU A 9 -6.51 -2.86 -4.98
CA LEU A 9 -7.30 -3.92 -4.34
C LEU A 9 -8.78 -3.87 -4.77
N GLU A 10 -9.31 -2.67 -5.04
CA GLU A 10 -10.68 -2.52 -5.58
C GLU A 10 -10.84 -3.17 -6.97
N ALA A 11 -9.75 -3.37 -7.70
CA ALA A 11 -9.74 -4.00 -9.03
C ALA A 11 -9.52 -5.52 -9.00
N ILE A 12 -9.36 -6.13 -7.82
CA ILE A 12 -9.19 -7.59 -7.67
C ILE A 12 -10.47 -8.30 -8.10
N ASN A 13 -10.32 -9.30 -8.96
CA ASN A 13 -11.40 -10.18 -9.37
C ASN A 13 -10.88 -11.58 -9.72
N VAL A 14 -11.80 -12.52 -9.91
CA VAL A 14 -11.48 -13.93 -10.19
C VAL A 14 -10.78 -14.14 -11.54
N HIS A 15 -10.82 -13.16 -12.46
CA HIS A 15 -10.15 -13.26 -13.76
C HIS A 15 -8.67 -12.87 -13.68
N ASN A 16 -8.31 -11.91 -12.83
CA ASN A 16 -6.94 -11.40 -12.69
C ASN A 16 -6.18 -11.93 -11.44
N THR A 17 -6.89 -12.48 -10.46
CA THR A 17 -6.31 -12.97 -9.20
C THR A 17 -6.79 -14.40 -8.96
N LYS A 18 -5.94 -15.39 -9.31
CA LYS A 18 -6.34 -16.80 -9.39
C LYS A 18 -5.79 -17.66 -8.26
N ASN A 19 -4.72 -17.20 -7.63
CA ASN A 19 -4.04 -17.92 -6.56
C ASN A 19 -3.47 -16.94 -5.52
N SER A 20 -2.88 -17.50 -4.47
CA SER A 20 -2.30 -16.73 -3.36
C SER A 20 -1.14 -15.83 -3.78
N ASN A 21 -0.38 -16.18 -4.82
CA ASN A 21 0.74 -15.37 -5.29
C ASN A 21 0.25 -14.12 -6.03
N ASP A 22 -0.83 -14.23 -6.82
CA ASP A 22 -1.45 -13.07 -7.48
C ASP A 22 -2.01 -12.09 -6.44
N LEU A 23 -2.65 -12.62 -5.39
CA LEU A 23 -3.16 -11.82 -4.28
C LEU A 23 -2.03 -11.13 -3.53
N LEU A 24 -0.96 -11.88 -3.22
CA LEU A 24 0.23 -11.35 -2.57
C LEU A 24 0.85 -10.23 -3.41
N GLY A 25 0.92 -10.37 -4.74
CA GLY A 25 1.38 -9.33 -5.63
C GLY A 25 0.59 -8.03 -5.48
N ASN A 26 -0.75 -8.10 -5.45
CA ASN A 26 -1.60 -6.93 -5.25
C ASN A 26 -1.38 -6.28 -3.86
N ILE A 27 -1.27 -7.09 -2.80
CA ILE A 27 -1.00 -6.59 -1.44
C ILE A 27 0.36 -5.89 -1.37
N LEU A 28 1.40 -6.45 -1.98
CA LEU A 28 2.73 -5.85 -2.02
C LEU A 28 2.75 -4.53 -2.80
N VAL A 29 1.98 -4.44 -3.89
CA VAL A 29 1.79 -3.19 -4.63
C VAL A 29 1.13 -2.12 -3.76
N THR A 30 0.06 -2.46 -3.03
CA THR A 30 -0.59 -1.54 -2.07
C THR A 30 0.39 -1.09 -0.99
N ALA A 31 1.12 -2.03 -0.36
CA ALA A 31 2.08 -1.72 0.69
C ALA A 31 3.20 -0.79 0.21
N LYS A 32 3.70 -1.01 -1.01
CA LYS A 32 4.70 -0.14 -1.64
C LYS A 32 4.16 1.29 -1.79
N TYR A 33 3.00 1.47 -2.43
CA TYR A 33 2.48 2.81 -2.72
C TYR A 33 2.00 3.54 -1.46
N GLU A 34 1.40 2.83 -0.50
CA GLU A 34 1.04 3.41 0.79
C GLU A 34 2.29 3.87 1.55
N GLY A 35 3.34 3.03 1.58
CA GLY A 35 4.62 3.39 2.20
C GLY A 35 5.27 4.61 1.56
N GLU A 36 5.32 4.66 0.22
CA GLU A 36 5.82 5.84 -0.51
C GLU A 36 5.00 7.10 -0.22
N SER A 37 3.67 6.98 -0.16
CA SER A 37 2.77 8.09 0.17
C SER A 37 3.00 8.61 1.60
N ILE A 38 3.14 7.71 2.58
CA ILE A 38 3.44 8.05 3.97
C ILE A 38 4.79 8.76 4.05
N VAL A 39 5.86 8.19 3.50
CA VAL A 39 7.20 8.79 3.53
C VAL A 39 7.21 10.18 2.91
N LYS A 40 6.50 10.37 1.78
CA LYS A 40 6.46 11.64 1.06
C LYS A 40 5.67 12.72 1.79
N ASN A 41 4.57 12.35 2.44
CA ASN A 41 3.60 13.29 3.02
C ASN A 41 3.73 13.44 4.55
N HIS A 42 4.57 12.64 5.21
CA HIS A 42 4.78 12.75 6.65
C HIS A 42 5.38 14.12 7.00
N PRO A 43 4.82 14.86 7.99
CA PRO A 43 5.31 16.19 8.37
C PRO A 43 6.80 16.20 8.74
N ASN A 44 7.23 15.15 9.44
CA ASN A 44 8.61 14.96 9.90
C ASN A 44 9.34 13.92 9.05
N ARG A 45 9.35 14.12 7.73
CA ARG A 45 10.06 13.25 6.78
C ARG A 45 11.55 13.11 7.14
N GLY A 46 12.08 11.89 7.04
CA GLY A 46 13.49 11.58 7.34
C GLY A 46 13.80 11.35 8.83
N SER A 47 12.81 11.45 9.72
CA SER A 47 12.93 11.00 11.12
C SER A 47 12.38 9.59 11.31
N SER A 48 12.65 8.99 12.48
CA SER A 48 12.08 7.70 12.87
C SER A 48 10.56 7.73 13.07
N GLU A 49 9.94 8.91 13.15
CA GLU A 49 8.48 9.04 13.30
C GLU A 49 7.73 8.53 12.06
N VAL A 50 8.37 8.58 10.89
CA VAL A 50 7.82 7.98 9.67
C VAL A 50 7.54 6.49 9.85
N CYS A 51 8.39 5.77 10.60
CA CYS A 51 8.22 4.34 10.88
C CYS A 51 7.04 4.04 11.80
N ILE A 52 6.55 5.01 12.58
CA ILE A 52 5.37 4.86 13.42
C ILE A 52 4.09 5.03 12.58
N ALA A 53 4.17 5.85 11.53
CA ALA A 53 3.07 6.07 10.61
C ALA A 53 2.87 4.92 9.60
N LEU A 54 3.92 4.16 9.30
CA LEU A 54 3.90 2.91 8.52
C LEU A 54 3.19 1.78 9.27
#